data_AF-A0A016WE46-F1
#
_entry.id   AF-A0A016WE46-F1
#
_cell.length_a   1.000
_cell.length_b   1.000
_cell.length_c   1.000
_cell.angle_alpha   90.00
_cell.angle_beta   90.00
_cell.angle_gamma   90.00
#
_symmetry.space_group_name_H-M   'P 1'
#
loop_
_entity.id
_entity.type
_entity.pdbx_description
1 polymer ?
#
loop_
_entity_poly.entity_id
_entity_poly.type
_entity_poly.pdbx_seq_one_letter_code
_entity_poly.pdbx_strand_id
1 'polypeptide(L)'
;MSQFCNRIIISGQRPNQPLIVKHKDDTIRLAPRAIAELEPVLTWKYGCPNCALCQRVVVRKATAVTCCFCNVHIHKHCWMKLAVGCEADEITCPGSTLSGCSGMFSKSDVAERFR
;
A
#
# COMPACT_ATOMS: atom_id res chain seq x y z
N MET A 1 4.66 5.03 24.22
CA MET A 1 4.07 3.69 24.00
C MET A 1 2.91 3.85 23.04
N SER A 2 3.12 3.53 21.75
CA SER A 2 2.17 3.84 20.67
C SER A 2 1.63 2.53 20.07
N GLN A 3 0.75 1.85 20.80
CA GLN A 3 0.27 0.49 20.46
C GLN A 3 -0.95 0.44 19.53
N PHE A 4 -1.37 1.55 18.92
CA PHE A 4 -2.57 1.55 18.05
C PHE A 4 -2.31 1.24 16.57
N CYS A 5 -1.06 1.05 16.15
CA CYS A 5 -0.72 0.79 14.73
C CYS A 5 -1.10 -0.63 14.23
N ASN A 6 -1.56 -1.55 15.09
CA ASN A 6 -1.65 -2.98 14.76
C ASN A 6 -3.05 -3.54 14.46
N ARG A 7 -4.13 -2.75 14.44
CA ARG A 7 -5.50 -3.32 14.32
C ARG A 7 -6.40 -2.77 13.20
N ILE A 8 -5.89 -1.92 12.31
CA ILE A 8 -6.69 -1.41 11.19
C ILE A 8 -6.29 -2.13 9.89
N ILE A 9 -6.83 -3.34 9.68
CA ILE A 9 -6.74 -4.04 8.39
C ILE A 9 -7.89 -3.54 7.51
N ILE A 10 -7.58 -2.59 6.65
CA ILE A 10 -8.55 -2.09 5.68
C ILE A 10 -8.69 -3.17 4.59
N SER A 11 -9.87 -3.43 4.03
CA SER A 11 -10.05 -4.22 2.78
C SER A 11 -10.93 -3.44 1.80
N GLY A 12 -10.57 -3.40 0.52
CA GLY A 12 -11.09 -2.41 -0.43
C GLY A 12 -12.40 -2.88 -1.04
N GLN A 13 -13.44 -2.05 -1.01
CA GLN A 13 -14.66 -2.30 -1.80
C GLN A 13 -15.23 -1.00 -2.38
N ARG A 14 -15.91 -1.23 -3.51
CA ARG A 14 -16.59 -0.39 -4.53
C ARG A 14 -16.81 1.12 -4.27
N PRO A 15 -16.76 1.95 -5.34
CA PRO A 15 -17.12 3.37 -5.29
C PRO A 15 -18.62 3.53 -4.96
N ASN A 16 -18.98 4.48 -4.09
CA ASN A 16 -20.34 4.88 -3.67
C ASN A 16 -20.98 4.24 -2.42
N GLN A 17 -20.22 3.92 -1.37
CA GLN A 17 -20.80 3.78 -0.01
C GLN A 17 -20.35 4.91 0.93
N PRO A 18 -21.22 5.41 1.84
CA PRO A 18 -20.84 6.30 2.93
C PRO A 18 -19.76 5.64 3.82
N LEU A 19 -19.23 6.35 4.83
CA LEU A 19 -18.21 5.85 5.77
C LEU A 19 -18.70 4.59 6.52
N ILE A 20 -18.65 3.42 5.89
CA ILE A 20 -19.10 2.18 6.51
C ILE A 20 -17.92 1.59 7.25
N VAL A 21 -17.91 1.83 8.55
CA VAL A 21 -17.12 1.06 9.51
C VAL A 21 -17.77 -0.33 9.59
N LYS A 22 -17.29 -1.27 8.76
CA LYS A 22 -17.69 -2.68 8.90
C LYS A 22 -16.89 -3.29 10.05
N HIS A 23 -17.57 -3.58 11.15
CA HIS A 23 -17.03 -4.47 12.18
C HIS A 23 -16.96 -5.88 11.61
N LYS A 24 -15.75 -6.32 11.29
CA LYS A 24 -15.47 -7.73 11.04
C LYS A 24 -14.17 -8.04 11.78
N ASP A 25 -14.21 -9.02 12.67
CA ASP A 25 -13.03 -9.57 13.33
C ASP A 25 -12.18 -8.49 14.06
N ASP A 26 -12.82 -7.60 14.86
CA ASP A 26 -12.20 -6.49 15.60
C ASP A 26 -11.47 -5.42 14.76
N THR A 27 -11.70 -5.37 13.45
CA THR A 27 -11.05 -4.38 12.57
C THR A 27 -12.02 -3.34 12.00
N ILE A 28 -11.56 -2.08 11.94
CA ILE A 28 -12.26 -0.99 11.24
C ILE A 28 -11.77 -0.92 9.80
N ARG A 29 -12.69 -0.91 8.85
CA ARG A 29 -12.39 -0.76 7.43
C ARG A 29 -12.82 0.62 6.94
N LEU A 30 -11.87 1.36 6.37
CA LEU A 30 -12.16 2.60 5.66
C LEU A 30 -12.50 2.34 4.19
N ALA A 31 -13.58 2.97 3.72
CA ALA A 31 -13.91 3.02 2.30
C ALA A 31 -12.85 3.84 1.53
N PRO A 32 -12.64 3.60 0.22
CA PRO A 32 -11.68 4.36 -0.58
C PRO A 32 -11.90 5.88 -0.52
N ARG A 33 -13.17 6.34 -0.50
CA ARG A 33 -13.50 7.74 -0.33
C ARG A 33 -13.05 8.27 1.03
N ALA A 34 -13.31 7.53 2.10
CA ALA A 34 -12.84 7.87 3.45
C ALA A 34 -11.32 8.06 3.50
N ILE A 35 -10.58 7.17 2.84
CA ILE A 35 -9.11 7.25 2.78
C ILE A 35 -8.66 8.52 2.07
N ALA A 36 -9.31 8.89 0.96
CA ALA A 36 -9.00 10.11 0.22
C ALA A 36 -9.26 11.37 1.05
N GLU A 37 -10.42 11.45 1.73
CA GLU A 37 -10.74 12.59 2.59
C GLU A 37 -9.81 12.69 3.81
N LEU A 38 -9.40 11.54 4.36
CA LEU A 38 -8.54 11.47 5.54
C LEU A 38 -7.04 11.47 5.20
N GLU A 39 -6.66 11.53 3.93
CA GLU A 39 -5.27 11.43 3.47
C GLU A 39 -4.33 12.41 4.20
N PRO A 40 -4.65 13.71 4.36
CA PRO A 40 -3.80 14.64 5.09
C PRO A 40 -3.56 14.21 6.54
N VAL A 41 -4.60 13.73 7.22
CA VAL A 41 -4.52 13.28 8.62
C VAL A 41 -3.73 11.98 8.72
N LEU A 42 -3.95 11.04 7.80
CA LEU A 42 -3.23 9.77 7.73
C LEU A 42 -1.73 9.99 7.52
N THR A 43 -1.36 10.92 6.65
CA THR A 43 0.05 11.24 6.37
C THR A 43 0.68 12.03 7.52
N TRP A 44 0.07 13.15 7.95
CA TRP A 44 0.65 14.04 8.97
C TRP A 44 0.66 13.43 10.37
N LYS A 45 -0.47 12.86 10.80
CA LYS A 45 -0.64 12.41 12.19
C LYS A 45 -0.15 10.98 12.41
N TYR A 46 -0.29 10.13 11.41
CA TYR A 46 0.02 8.70 11.52
C TYR A 46 1.23 8.26 10.70
N GLY A 47 1.84 9.15 9.91
CA GLY A 47 3.02 8.82 9.12
C GLY A 47 2.77 7.72 8.09
N CYS A 48 1.55 7.64 7.55
CA CYS A 48 1.25 6.69 6.50
C CYS A 48 2.05 7.06 5.23
N PRO A 49 2.84 6.12 4.66
CA PRO A 49 3.65 6.40 3.49
C PRO A 49 2.79 6.49 2.24
N ASN A 50 3.28 7.17 1.20
CA ASN A 50 2.61 7.23 -0.10
C ASN A 50 3.11 6.10 -1.02
N CYS A 51 2.24 5.67 -1.93
CA CYS A 51 2.57 4.69 -2.94
C CYS A 51 3.45 5.33 -4.01
N ALA A 52 4.60 4.74 -4.34
CA ALA A 52 5.48 5.33 -5.37
C ALA A 52 4.87 5.39 -6.78
N LEU A 53 3.89 4.54 -7.08
CA LEU A 53 3.28 4.50 -8.41
C LEU A 53 2.09 5.45 -8.56
N CYS A 54 1.23 5.57 -7.56
CA CYS A 54 0.01 6.38 -7.66
C CYS A 54 -0.01 7.60 -6.74
N GLN A 55 1.04 7.79 -5.93
CA GLN A 55 1.23 8.89 -4.97
C GLN A 55 0.17 9.02 -3.89
N ARG A 56 -0.78 8.08 -3.80
CA ARG A 56 -1.81 8.03 -2.74
C ARG A 56 -1.31 7.29 -1.51
N VAL A 57 -1.86 7.65 -0.36
CA VAL A 57 -1.53 7.04 0.93
C VAL A 57 -1.70 5.51 0.96
N VAL A 58 -0.72 4.82 1.52
CA VAL A 58 -0.69 3.37 1.76
C VAL A 58 -1.09 3.12 3.21
N VAL A 59 -2.39 2.89 3.40
CA VAL A 59 -2.94 2.65 4.75
C VAL A 59 -2.74 1.21 5.23
N ARG A 60 -2.48 0.25 4.31
CA ARG A 60 -2.28 -1.16 4.63
C ARG A 60 -0.86 -1.60 4.34
N LYS A 61 0.03 -1.44 5.31
CA LYS A 61 1.44 -1.84 5.17
C LYS A 61 1.59 -3.35 4.95
N ALA A 62 0.81 -4.18 5.67
CA ALA A 62 0.88 -5.64 5.57
C ALA A 62 0.54 -6.20 4.17
N THR A 63 -0.24 -5.45 3.37
CA THR A 63 -0.62 -5.87 2.01
C THR A 63 0.05 -5.02 0.93
N ALA A 64 1.02 -4.20 1.30
CA ALA A 64 1.79 -3.40 0.35
C ALA A 64 3.07 -4.16 -0.02
N VAL A 65 3.55 -3.92 -1.24
CA VAL A 65 4.90 -4.32 -1.62
C VAL A 65 5.84 -3.25 -1.08
N THR A 66 6.81 -3.65 -0.26
CA THR A 66 7.79 -2.75 0.33
C THR A 66 9.18 -3.13 -0.16
N CYS A 67 9.94 -2.14 -0.63
CA CYS A 67 11.35 -2.33 -0.94
C CYS A 67 12.16 -2.44 0.35
N CYS A 68 12.97 -3.49 0.48
CA CYS A 68 13.83 -3.66 1.66
C CYS A 68 14.98 -2.64 1.72
N PHE A 69 15.35 -2.02 0.60
CA PHE A 69 16.49 -1.11 0.52
C PHE A 69 16.10 0.35 0.79
N CYS A 70 15.08 0.86 0.11
CA CYS A 70 14.66 2.27 0.24
C CYS A 70 13.34 2.46 0.99
N ASN A 71 12.74 1.39 1.53
CA ASN A 71 11.46 1.42 2.25
C ASN A 71 10.32 2.08 1.48
N VAL A 72 10.39 2.11 0.14
CA VAL A 72 9.29 2.60 -0.68
C VAL A 72 8.13 1.61 -0.62
N HIS A 73 6.91 2.14 -0.58
CA HIS A 73 5.69 1.34 -0.48
C HIS A 73 4.93 1.39 -1.82
N ILE A 74 4.33 0.27 -2.20
CA ILE A 74 3.54 0.14 -3.42
C ILE A 74 2.27 -0.64 -3.07
N HIS A 75 1.09 -0.12 -3.42
CA HIS A 75 -0.14 -0.90 -3.21
C HIS A 75 -0.11 -2.19 -4.02
N LYS A 76 -0.64 -3.30 -3.47
CA LYS A 76 -0.79 -4.58 -4.21
C LYS A 76 -1.35 -4.41 -5.61
N HIS A 77 -2.42 -3.62 -5.77
CA HIS A 77 -3.05 -3.41 -7.08
C HIS A 77 -2.16 -2.61 -8.05
N CYS A 78 -1.39 -1.63 -7.56
CA CYS A 78 -0.43 -0.89 -8.37
C CYS A 78 0.72 -1.81 -8.81
N TRP A 79 1.22 -2.65 -7.90
CA TRP A 79 2.23 -3.66 -8.21
C TRP A 79 1.73 -4.64 -9.27
N MET A 80 0.53 -5.22 -9.11
CA MET A 80 -0.01 -6.17 -10.09
C MET A 80 -0.12 -5.54 -11.49
N LYS A 81 -0.55 -4.27 -11.59
CA LYS A 81 -0.59 -3.56 -12.87
C LYS A 81 0.80 -3.37 -13.48
N LEU A 82 1.80 -2.99 -12.66
CA LEU A 82 3.18 -2.85 -13.12
C LEU A 82 3.76 -4.20 -13.57
N ALA A 83 3.52 -5.26 -12.81
CA ALA A 83 4.02 -6.60 -13.10
C ALA A 83 3.41 -7.21 -14.36
N VAL A 84 2.14 -6.96 -14.63
CA VAL A 84 1.49 -7.40 -15.88
C VAL A 84 2.01 -6.64 -17.10
N GLY A 85 2.38 -5.37 -16.94
CA GLY A 85 2.90 -4.54 -18.05
C GLY A 85 4.39 -4.67 -18.31
N CYS A 86 5.11 -5.50 -17.55
CA CYS A 86 6.54 -5.70 -17.69
C CYS A 86 6.80 -7.15 -18.07
N GLU A 87 7.54 -7.42 -19.15
CA GLU A 87 7.86 -8.80 -19.56
C GLU A 87 8.93 -9.43 -18.67
N ALA A 88 9.87 -8.64 -18.13
CA ALA A 88 10.96 -9.13 -17.29
C ALA A 88 10.45 -9.70 -15.95
N ASP A 89 11.06 -10.78 -15.46
CA ASP A 89 10.72 -11.37 -14.16
C ASP A 89 11.15 -10.53 -12.97
N GLU A 90 12.13 -9.65 -13.18
CA GLU A 90 12.60 -8.67 -12.21
C GLU A 90 12.24 -7.26 -12.64
N ILE A 91 11.71 -6.49 -11.69
CA ILE A 91 11.28 -5.12 -11.92
C ILE A 91 12.09 -4.19 -11.01
N THR A 92 12.76 -3.20 -11.61
CA THR A 92 13.50 -2.18 -10.87
C THR A 92 12.59 -1.45 -9.89
N CYS A 93 13.11 -1.18 -8.70
CA CYS A 93 12.40 -0.45 -7.68
C CYS A 93 11.91 0.90 -8.22
N PRO A 94 10.60 1.22 -8.14
CA PRO A 94 10.08 2.52 -8.55
C PRO A 94 10.64 3.69 -7.72
N GLY A 95 11.20 3.39 -6.54
CA GLY A 95 11.94 4.35 -5.74
C GLY A 95 13.30 4.72 -6.33
N SER A 96 13.76 4.08 -7.42
CA SER A 96 15.03 4.41 -8.09
C SER A 96 15.12 5.88 -8.50
N THR A 97 14.02 6.43 -9.03
CA THR A 97 13.93 7.82 -9.47
C THR A 97 13.84 8.82 -8.31
N LEU A 98 13.30 8.40 -7.16
CA LEU A 98 13.09 9.26 -5.98
C LEU A 98 14.24 9.21 -4.98
N SER A 99 14.89 8.06 -4.83
CA SER A 99 15.85 7.77 -3.76
C SER A 99 17.17 7.19 -4.25
N GLY A 100 17.36 7.03 -5.58
CA GLY A 100 18.55 6.39 -6.14
C GLY A 100 18.63 4.88 -5.88
N CYS A 101 17.51 4.26 -5.48
CA CYS A 101 17.47 2.84 -5.15
C CYS A 101 17.71 1.95 -6.38
N SER A 102 18.69 1.05 -6.29
CA SER A 102 18.97 0.02 -7.29
C SER A 102 18.33 -1.35 -6.97
N GLY A 103 17.45 -1.41 -5.95
CA GLY A 103 16.77 -2.63 -5.58
C GLY A 103 15.90 -3.17 -6.72
N MET A 104 15.78 -4.49 -6.80
CA MET A 104 14.94 -5.18 -7.79
C MET A 104 13.87 -5.99 -7.06
N PHE A 105 12.74 -6.16 -7.72
CA PHE A 105 11.61 -6.94 -7.23
C PHE A 105 11.38 -8.13 -8.16
N SER A 106 11.59 -9.34 -7.66
CA SER A 106 11.16 -10.56 -8.34
C SER A 106 9.62 -10.69 -8.29
N LYS A 107 8.99 -10.95 -9.44
CA LYS A 107 7.54 -11.17 -9.51
C LYS A 107 7.08 -12.35 -8.68
N SER A 108 7.83 -13.45 -8.67
CA SER A 108 7.48 -14.67 -7.91
C SER A 108 7.50 -14.41 -6.41
N ASP A 109 8.54 -13.75 -5.92
CA ASP A 109 8.75 -13.50 -4.49
C ASP A 109 7.66 -12.57 -3.95
N VAL A 110 7.29 -11.56 -4.74
CA VAL A 110 6.20 -10.66 -4.39
C VAL A 110 4.84 -11.37 -4.47
N ALA A 111 4.63 -12.26 -5.45
CA ALA A 111 3.39 -13.03 -5.56
C ALA A 111 3.21 -14.01 -4.39
N GLU A 112 4.28 -14.65 -3.92
CA GLU A 112 4.25 -15.57 -2.77
C GLU A 112 3.84 -14.88 -1.48
N ARG A 113 4.28 -13.63 -1.26
CA ARG A 113 3.87 -12.80 -0.10
C ARG A 113 2.38 -12.47 -0.06
N PHE A 114 1.64 -12.74 -1.14
CA PHE A 114 0.24 -12.41 -1.29
C PHE A 114 -0.69 -13.62 -1.39
N ARG A 115 -0.15 -14.84 -1.29
CA ARG A 115 -0.92 -16.09 -1.15
C ARG A 115 -1.44 -16.23 0.28
#